data_AF-A0A533Y4X2-F1
#
_entry.id   AF-A0A533Y4X2-F1
#
_cell.length_a   1.000
_cell.length_b   1.000
_cell.length_c   1.000
_cell.angle_alpha   90.00
_cell.angle_beta   90.00
_cell.angle_gamma   90.00
#
_symmetry.space_group_name_H-M   'P 1'
#
loop_
_entity.id
_entity.type
_entity.pdbx_description
1 polymer ?
#
loop_
_entity_poly.entity_id
_entity_poly.type
_entity_poly.pdbx_seq_one_letter_code
_entity_poly.pdbx_strand_id
1 'polypeptide(L)'
;MVHEEVRCMQFYESIFIVRPSLSDEDTTKIIEKMKGVVEKSGAAILKTENWGRKKLAYEVKRERKGTFVYLYFRSEGGVISELERSYRLEDSVIKFMTVRLDQEAPQKPEGEPKEPERGRVQ
;
A
#
# COMPACT_ATOMS: atom_id res chain seq x y z
N MET A 1 27.60 0.94 28.05
CA MET A 1 26.46 0.03 28.20
C MET A 1 25.70 0.07 26.89
N VAL A 2 26.07 -0.84 26.00
CA VAL A 2 25.55 -0.90 24.62
C VAL A 2 24.10 -1.36 24.74
N HIS A 3 23.14 -0.49 24.41
CA HIS A 3 21.78 -0.94 24.21
C HIS A 3 21.81 -1.78 22.94
N GLU A 4 21.87 -3.08 23.11
CA GLU A 4 21.62 -4.03 22.03
C GLU A 4 20.17 -3.80 21.60
N GLU A 5 19.98 -3.04 20.53
CA GLU A 5 18.68 -2.89 19.88
C GLU A 5 18.19 -4.28 19.50
N VAL A 6 17.19 -4.78 20.22
CA VAL A 6 16.44 -5.96 19.81
C VAL A 6 15.71 -5.60 18.52
N ARG A 7 16.32 -5.91 17.37
CA ARG A 7 15.67 -5.84 16.06
C ARG A 7 14.69 -7.00 15.95
N CYS A 8 13.51 -6.86 16.53
CA CYS A 8 12.43 -7.80 16.26
C CYS A 8 11.90 -7.56 14.84
N MET A 9 11.62 -8.65 14.12
CA MET A 9 10.94 -8.57 12.83
C MET A 9 9.55 -7.96 13.05
N GLN A 10 9.32 -6.80 12.45
CA GLN A 10 8.05 -6.10 12.54
C GLN A 10 7.31 -6.23 11.21
N PHE A 11 5.99 -6.33 11.32
CA PHE A 11 5.09 -6.37 10.18
C PHE A 11 4.60 -4.97 9.87
N TYR A 12 4.46 -4.66 8.59
CA TYR A 12 4.05 -3.36 8.10
C TYR A 12 3.08 -3.50 6.96
N GLU A 13 2.06 -2.65 6.98
CA GLU A 13 1.13 -2.46 5.87
C GLU A 13 1.30 -1.06 5.33
N SER A 14 1.36 -0.94 4.02
CA SER A 14 1.39 0.33 3.33
C SER A 14 0.30 0.37 2.28
N ILE A 15 -0.55 1.38 2.38
CA ILE A 15 -1.55 1.70 1.37
C ILE A 15 -1.09 2.98 0.70
N PHE A 16 -0.99 2.96 -0.63
CA PHE A 16 -0.74 4.15 -1.41
C PHE A 16 -1.74 4.28 -2.56
N ILE A 17 -2.01 5.53 -2.90
CA ILE A 17 -3.01 5.91 -3.89
C ILE A 17 -2.28 6.57 -5.06
N VAL A 18 -2.47 5.98 -6.24
CA VAL A 18 -1.90 6.44 -7.50
C VAL A 18 -2.94 7.28 -8.26
N ARG A 19 -2.49 8.27 -9.03
CA ARG A 19 -3.36 9.09 -9.89
C ARG A 19 -4.22 8.21 -10.80
N PRO A 20 -5.52 8.54 -10.96
CA PRO A 20 -6.44 7.73 -11.76
C PRO A 20 -6.20 7.86 -13.28
N SER A 21 -5.49 8.91 -13.71
CA SER A 21 -5.17 9.18 -15.11
C SER A 21 -4.12 8.23 -15.70
N LEU A 22 -3.38 7.50 -14.86
CA LEU A 22 -2.35 6.58 -15.31
C LEU A 22 -2.93 5.29 -15.89
N SER A 23 -2.19 4.71 -16.83
CA SER A 23 -2.47 3.39 -17.39
C SER A 23 -2.22 2.30 -16.33
N ASP A 24 -2.78 1.11 -16.54
CA ASP A 24 -2.53 -0.03 -15.65
C ASP A 24 -1.07 -0.49 -15.73
N GLU A 25 -0.43 -0.35 -16.91
CA GLU A 25 0.99 -0.63 -17.10
C GLU A 25 1.87 0.34 -16.29
N ASP A 26 1.60 1.64 -16.34
CA ASP A 26 2.37 2.63 -15.57
C ASP A 26 2.13 2.50 -14.07
N THR A 27 0.89 2.16 -13.68
CA THR A 27 0.58 1.81 -12.29
C THR A 27 1.42 0.62 -11.84
N THR A 28 1.50 -0.43 -12.66
CA THR A 28 2.31 -1.62 -12.36
C THR A 28 3.80 -1.29 -12.23
N LYS A 29 4.35 -0.42 -13.11
CA LYS A 29 5.74 0.06 -12.98
C LYS A 29 5.99 0.78 -11.65
N ILE A 30 5.04 1.60 -11.21
CA ILE A 30 5.13 2.27 -9.90
C ILE A 30 5.10 1.23 -8.77
N ILE A 31 4.21 0.24 -8.85
CA ILE A 31 4.15 -0.86 -7.86
C ILE A 31 5.50 -1.57 -7.77
N GLU A 32 6.07 -2.00 -8.90
CA GLU A 32 7.37 -2.67 -8.93
C GLU A 32 8.51 -1.77 -8.44
N LYS A 33 8.48 -0.47 -8.75
CA LYS A 33 9.45 0.50 -8.20
C LYS A 33 9.39 0.53 -6.68
N MET A 34 8.19 0.60 -6.09
CA MET A 34 8.01 0.65 -4.64
C MET A 34 8.40 -0.67 -3.98
N LYS A 35 8.06 -1.81 -4.61
CA LYS A 35 8.52 -3.14 -4.16
C LYS A 35 10.05 -3.20 -4.13
N GLY A 36 10.71 -2.73 -5.19
CA GLY A 36 12.17 -2.70 -5.25
C GLY A 36 12.82 -1.84 -4.15
N VAL A 37 12.16 -0.78 -3.68
CA VAL A 37 12.64 0.02 -2.53
C VAL A 37 12.57 -0.78 -1.24
N VAL A 38 11.48 -1.52 -1.03
CA VAL A 38 11.29 -2.39 0.13
C VAL A 38 12.32 -3.52 0.14
N GLU A 39 12.50 -4.20 -0.98
CA GLU A 39 13.47 -5.30 -1.13
C GLU A 39 14.91 -4.85 -0.94
N LYS A 40 15.30 -3.69 -1.51
CA LYS A 40 16.65 -3.11 -1.33
C LYS A 40 16.97 -2.77 0.13
N SER A 41 15.94 -2.53 0.94
CA SER A 41 16.07 -2.25 2.36
C SER A 41 16.16 -3.53 3.21
N GLY A 42 16.24 -4.71 2.59
CA GLY A 42 16.31 -6.01 3.28
C GLY A 42 14.98 -6.48 3.85
N ALA A 43 13.87 -5.85 3.48
CA ALA A 43 12.53 -6.26 3.91
C ALA A 43 11.95 -7.32 2.96
N ALA A 44 11.18 -8.25 3.52
CA ALA A 44 10.51 -9.30 2.75
C ALA A 44 9.06 -8.90 2.49
N ILE A 45 8.69 -8.81 1.22
CA ILE A 45 7.31 -8.55 0.80
C ILE A 45 6.50 -9.83 0.96
N LEU A 46 5.39 -9.73 1.70
CA LEU A 46 4.49 -10.83 2.01
C LEU A 46 3.26 -10.83 1.11
N LYS A 47 2.74 -9.63 0.78
CA LYS A 47 1.58 -9.47 -0.10
C LYS A 47 1.65 -8.17 -0.89
N THR A 48 1.17 -8.18 -2.12
CA THR A 48 0.93 -6.97 -2.91
C THR A 48 -0.40 -7.13 -3.63
N GLU A 49 -1.29 -6.17 -3.48
CA GLU A 49 -2.61 -6.19 -4.12
C GLU A 49 -2.93 -4.83 -4.73
N ASN A 50 -3.38 -4.84 -5.98
CA ASN A 50 -3.97 -3.68 -6.62
C ASN A 50 -5.48 -3.77 -6.45
N TRP A 51 -6.06 -2.91 -5.61
CA TRP A 51 -7.50 -2.85 -5.37
C TRP A 51 -8.26 -2.08 -6.47
N GLY A 52 -7.54 -1.59 -7.48
CA GLY A 52 -8.11 -0.88 -8.62
C GLY A 52 -8.57 0.54 -8.27
N ARG A 53 -9.28 1.14 -9.22
CA ARG A 53 -9.78 2.52 -9.13
C ARG A 53 -10.98 2.61 -8.20
N LYS A 54 -10.88 3.42 -7.15
CA LYS A 54 -11.97 3.71 -6.21
C LYS A 54 -12.17 5.22 -6.04
N LYS A 55 -13.36 5.62 -5.60
CA LYS A 55 -13.69 7.02 -5.31
C LYS A 55 -13.09 7.42 -3.96
N LEU A 56 -12.47 8.60 -3.90
CA LEU A 56 -11.96 9.18 -2.65
C LEU A 56 -13.10 9.82 -1.85
N ALA A 57 -13.00 9.82 -0.53
CA ALA A 57 -13.97 10.48 0.35
C ALA A 57 -14.00 12.00 0.14
N TYR A 58 -12.85 12.59 -0.19
CA TYR A 58 -12.65 14.00 -0.49
C TYR A 58 -11.58 14.16 -1.57
N GLU A 59 -11.46 15.36 -2.13
CA GLU A 59 -10.51 15.64 -3.19
C GLU A 59 -9.07 15.70 -2.66
N VAL A 60 -8.15 14.97 -3.30
CA VAL A 60 -6.73 14.93 -2.94
C VAL A 60 -5.91 15.30 -4.17
N LYS A 61 -5.07 16.34 -4.08
CA LYS A 61 -4.31 16.88 -5.23
C LYS A 61 -5.19 17.09 -6.49
N ARG A 62 -6.41 17.59 -6.32
CA ARG A 62 -7.43 17.80 -7.38
C ARG A 62 -8.04 16.52 -7.98
N GLU A 63 -7.77 15.37 -7.40
CA GLU A 63 -8.34 14.09 -7.83
C GLU A 63 -9.48 13.64 -6.91
N ARG A 64 -10.56 13.12 -7.51
CA ARG A 64 -11.72 12.54 -6.78
C ARG A 64 -11.75 11.01 -6.80
N LYS A 65 -10.85 10.40 -7.57
CA LYS A 65 -10.67 8.96 -7.71
C LYS A 65 -9.18 8.66 -7.61
N GLY A 66 -8.83 7.43 -7.28
CA GLY A 66 -7.44 6.97 -7.30
C GLY A 66 -7.37 5.46 -7.36
N THR A 67 -6.26 4.94 -7.85
CA THR A 67 -5.97 3.50 -7.83
C THR A 67 -5.33 3.16 -6.50
N PHE A 68 -5.97 2.29 -5.72
CA PHE A 68 -5.48 1.89 -4.41
C PHE A 68 -4.58 0.68 -4.54
N VAL A 69 -3.39 0.76 -3.97
CA VAL A 69 -2.45 -0.35 -3.89
C VAL A 69 -2.13 -0.63 -2.43
N TYR A 70 -2.21 -1.90 -2.08
CA TYR A 70 -1.89 -2.45 -0.78
C TYR A 70 -0.58 -3.24 -0.86
N LEU A 71 0.33 -2.96 0.07
CA LEU A 71 1.63 -3.61 0.19
C LEU A 71 1.81 -4.07 1.63
N TYR A 72 2.04 -5.35 1.83
CA TYR A 72 2.29 -5.97 3.13
C TYR A 72 3.69 -6.57 3.13
N PHE A 73 4.49 -6.22 4.13
CA PHE A 73 5.88 -6.64 4.22
C PHE A 73 6.35 -6.74 5.67
N ARG A 74 7.41 -7.53 5.89
CA ARG A 74 8.10 -7.62 7.17
C ARG A 74 9.52 -7.07 7.05
N SER A 75 10.00 -6.41 8.09
CA SER A 75 11.34 -5.81 8.11
C SER A 75 11.90 -5.77 9.53
N GLU A 76 13.23 -5.82 9.65
CA GLU A 76 13.97 -5.62 10.89
C GLU A 76 14.03 -4.15 11.36
N GLY A 77 13.48 -3.22 10.56
CA GLY A 77 13.42 -1.78 10.86
C GLY A 77 14.02 -0.93 9.74
N GLY A 78 13.77 0.38 9.77
CA GLY A 78 14.40 1.38 8.87
C GLY A 78 13.83 1.50 7.46
N VAL A 79 13.10 0.51 6.94
CA VAL A 79 12.51 0.54 5.58
C VAL A 79 11.45 1.65 5.40
N ILE A 80 10.78 2.06 6.48
CA ILE A 80 9.69 3.05 6.43
C ILE A 80 10.18 4.38 5.88
N SER A 81 11.32 4.87 6.37
CA SER A 81 11.87 6.17 5.97
C SER A 81 12.19 6.23 4.47
N GLU A 82 12.79 5.17 3.93
CA GLU A 82 13.14 5.09 2.51
C GLU A 82 11.91 4.88 1.63
N LEU A 83 10.95 4.09 2.09
CA LEU A 83 9.68 3.87 1.38
C LEU A 83 8.85 5.15 1.32
N GLU A 84 8.66 5.84 2.45
CA GLU A 84 7.94 7.11 2.50
C GLU A 84 8.64 8.19 1.68
N ARG A 85 9.98 8.25 1.72
CA ARG A 85 10.75 9.15 0.85
C ARG A 85 10.47 8.86 -0.62
N SER A 86 10.46 7.59 -1.01
CA SER A 86 10.16 7.18 -2.39
C SER A 86 8.73 7.53 -2.80
N TYR A 87 7.74 7.39 -1.91
CA TYR A 87 6.38 7.86 -2.18
C TYR A 87 6.29 9.37 -2.35
N ARG A 88 7.03 10.15 -1.55
CA ARG A 88 7.03 11.61 -1.65
C ARG A 88 7.70 12.11 -2.94
N LEU A 89 8.71 11.40 -3.44
CA LEU A 89 9.40 11.70 -4.69
C LEU A 89 8.60 11.28 -5.93
N GLU A 90 7.64 10.38 -5.78
CA GLU A 90 6.80 9.91 -6.88
C GLU A 90 5.55 10.79 -7.02
N ASP A 91 5.57 11.74 -7.96
CA ASP A 91 4.45 12.68 -8.20
C ASP A 91 3.12 12.01 -8.56
N SER A 92 3.20 10.78 -9.06
CA SER A 92 2.09 9.90 -9.39
C SER A 92 1.36 9.39 -8.14
N VAL A 93 2.03 9.36 -6.99
CA VAL A 93 1.44 9.00 -5.70
C VAL A 93 0.83 10.25 -5.08
N ILE A 94 -0.49 10.21 -4.87
CA ILE A 94 -1.24 11.35 -4.34
C ILE A 94 -1.39 11.30 -2.83
N LYS A 95 -1.39 10.10 -2.24
CA LYS A 95 -1.48 9.86 -0.81
C LYS A 95 -0.91 8.49 -0.47
N PHE A 96 -0.32 8.35 0.70
CA PHE A 96 0.13 7.07 1.24
C PHE A 96 -0.07 7.05 2.76
N MET A 97 -0.10 5.85 3.33
CA MET A 97 -0.14 5.60 4.76
C MET A 97 0.56 4.29 5.03
N THR A 98 1.53 4.31 5.93
CA THR A 98 2.24 3.12 6.39
C THR A 98 1.94 2.91 7.86
N VAL A 99 1.56 1.70 8.23
CA VAL A 99 1.15 1.31 9.58
C VAL A 99 2.02 0.14 10.01
N ARG A 100 2.58 0.23 11.23
CA ARG A 100 3.21 -0.91 11.88
C ARG A 100 2.12 -1.79 12.50
N LEU A 101 2.21 -3.09 12.28
CA LEU A 101 1.39 -4.08 12.95
C LEU A 101 2.15 -4.71 14.12
N ASP A 102 1.43 -4.96 15.21
CA ASP A 102 1.96 -5.67 16.38
C ASP A 102 2.04 -7.19 16.15
N GLN A 103 1.24 -7.71 15.20
CA GLN A 103 1.17 -9.13 14.83
C GLN A 103 1.04 -9.28 13.31
N GLU A 104 1.23 -10.50 12.81
CA GLU A 104 0.98 -10.80 11.40
C GLU A 104 -0.47 -10.48 11.02
N ALA A 105 -0.66 -9.83 9.87
CA ALA A 105 -1.98 -9.46 9.39
C ALA A 105 -2.89 -10.70 9.27
N PRO A 106 -4.12 -10.67 9.81
CA PRO A 106 -5.04 -11.77 9.63
C PRO A 106 -5.32 -11.96 8.14
N GLN A 107 -5.08 -13.16 7.62
CA GLN A 107 -5.49 -13.50 6.27
C GLN A 107 -7.01 -13.38 6.21
N LYS A 108 -7.52 -12.37 5.49
CA LYS A 108 -8.96 -12.17 5.34
C LYS A 108 -9.56 -13.47 4.78
N PRO A 109 -10.52 -14.13 5.47
CA PRO A 109 -11.24 -15.23 4.84
C PRO A 109 -11.96 -14.67 3.60
N GLU A 110 -11.91 -15.37 2.47
CA GLU A 110 -12.50 -14.99 1.18
C GLU A 110 -14.05 -14.98 1.17
N GLY A 111 -14.67 -14.43 2.21
CA GLY A 111 -16.12 -14.40 2.37
C GLY A 111 -16.59 -13.06 2.92
N GLU A 112 -16.67 -12.05 2.06
CA GLU A 112 -17.67 -11.00 2.25
C GLU A 112 -18.61 -10.95 1.05
N PRO A 113 -19.91 -10.69 1.29
CA PRO A 113 -20.99 -11.08 0.40
C PRO A 113 -21.01 -10.22 -0.86
N LYS A 114 -21.37 -10.83 -1.99
CA LYS A 114 -21.73 -10.09 -3.20
C LYS A 114 -22.80 -9.07 -2.81
N GLU A 115 -22.53 -7.80 -3.08
CA GLU A 115 -23.48 -6.70 -2.93
C GLU A 115 -24.81 -7.14 -3.56
N PRO A 116 -25.96 -7.11 -2.85
CA PRO A 116 -27.22 -7.49 -3.46
C PRO A 116 -27.48 -6.51 -4.60
N GLU A 117 -27.66 -7.05 -5.81
CA GLU A 117 -28.09 -6.28 -6.98
C GLU A 117 -29.25 -5.40 -6.55
N ARG A 118 -29.02 -4.08 -6.47
CA ARG A 118 -30.13 -3.14 -6.24
C ARG A 118 -31.08 -3.32 -7.41
N GLY A 119 -32.21 -3.94 -7.10
CA GLY A 119 -33.24 -4.30 -8.05
C GLY A 119 -33.54 -3.12 -8.95
N ARG A 120 -33.56 -3.41 -10.25
CA ARG A 120 -34.22 -2.58 -11.24
C ARG A 120 -35.69 -2.46 -10.81
N VAL A 121 -36.05 -1.34 -10.20
CA VAL A 121 -37.45 -0.95 -10.08
C VAL A 121 -37.82 -0.37 -11.45
N GLN A 122 -38.80 -1.02 -12.07
CA GLN A 122 -39.39 -0.66 -13.35
C GLN A 122 -40.08 0.71 -13.30
#